data_AF-A0A3R6E7E2-F1
#
_entry.id   AF-A0A3R6E7E2-F1
#
_cell.length_a   1.000
_cell.length_b   1.000
_cell.length_c   1.000
_cell.angle_alpha   90.00
_cell.angle_beta   90.00
_cell.angle_gamma   90.00
#
_symmetry.space_group_name_H-M   'P 1'
#
loop_
_entity.id
_entity.type
_entity.pdbx_description
1 polymer ?
#
loop_
_entity_poly.entity_id
_entity_poly.type
_entity_poly.pdbx_seq_one_letter_code
_entity_poly.pdbx_strand_id
1 'polypeptide(L)'
;MVTSIARQSVILKCNMQKAVMLGNYEFYYGAGVAGKIGGFEIPDDIKPLELRELLDQNLDQISPRDEKETYLIHILKEFRPDELYDGQMKELLLWGKGEQYLWSVNIPQ
;
A
#
# COMPACT_ATOMS: atom_id res chain seq x y z
N MET A 1 -4.11 9.26 -13.87
CA MET A 1 -2.82 9.97 -13.76
C MET A 1 -2.31 9.93 -12.31
N VAL A 2 -3.09 10.35 -11.31
CA VAL A 2 -2.67 10.28 -9.89
C VAL A 2 -2.51 8.83 -9.40
N THR A 3 -3.48 7.95 -9.71
CA THR A 3 -3.44 6.53 -9.30
C THR A 3 -2.21 5.79 -9.81
N SER A 4 -1.89 5.92 -11.11
CA SER A 4 -0.69 5.34 -11.71
C SER A 4 0.61 5.87 -11.08
N ILE A 5 0.67 7.17 -10.74
CA ILE A 5 1.84 7.78 -10.10
C ILE A 5 2.02 7.24 -8.68
N ALA A 6 0.95 7.15 -7.89
CA ALA A 6 1.01 6.61 -6.53
C ALA A 6 1.48 5.14 -6.52
N ARG A 7 0.94 4.30 -7.41
CA ARG A 7 1.40 2.92 -7.60
C ARG A 7 2.89 2.86 -7.91
N GLN A 8 3.34 3.59 -8.93
CA GLN A 8 4.74 3.58 -9.36
C GLN A 8 5.66 4.10 -8.26
N SER A 9 5.25 5.14 -7.54
CA SER A 9 6.00 5.71 -6.42
C SER A 9 6.25 4.69 -5.33
N VAL A 10 5.21 3.97 -4.87
CA VAL A 10 5.35 2.92 -3.85
C VAL A 10 6.26 1.79 -4.33
N ILE A 11 6.08 1.33 -5.58
CA ILE A 11 6.92 0.29 -6.17
C ILE A 11 8.39 0.70 -6.20
N LEU A 12 8.69 1.93 -6.64
CA LEU A 12 10.06 2.44 -6.70
C LEU A 12 10.68 2.55 -5.31
N LYS A 13 9.93 3.04 -4.31
CA LYS A 13 10.38 3.12 -2.92
C LYS A 13 10.75 1.75 -2.36
N CYS A 14 9.93 0.73 -2.62
CA CYS A 14 10.21 -0.65 -2.21
C CYS A 14 11.40 -1.24 -2.96
N ASN A 15 11.49 -1.04 -4.28
CA ASN A 15 12.59 -1.54 -5.11
C ASN A 15 13.94 -0.92 -4.70
N MET A 16 13.94 0.37 -4.34
CA MET A 16 15.16 1.10 -3.98
C MET A 16 15.45 1.08 -2.48
N GLN A 17 14.51 0.60 -1.66
CA GLN A 17 14.56 0.64 -0.19
C GLN A 17 14.88 2.04 0.34
N LYS A 18 14.24 3.06 -0.27
CA LYS A 18 14.45 4.48 0.04
C LYS A 18 13.13 5.25 0.08
N ALA A 19 13.16 6.32 0.87
CA ALA A 19 12.05 7.25 1.12
C ALA A 19 10.83 6.64 1.83
N VAL A 20 9.96 7.52 2.35
CA VAL A 20 8.75 7.15 3.09
C VAL A 20 7.50 7.47 2.29
N MET A 21 6.34 7.01 2.75
CA MET A 21 5.06 7.40 2.16
C MET A 21 4.82 8.91 2.36
N LEU A 22 4.31 9.57 1.32
CA LEU A 22 4.14 11.02 1.27
C LEU A 22 2.67 11.45 1.31
N GLY A 23 1.72 10.50 1.25
CA GLY A 23 0.30 10.84 1.31
C GLY A 23 -0.63 9.63 1.21
N ASN A 24 -1.92 9.88 1.43
CA ASN A 24 -2.94 8.83 1.54
C ASN A 24 -3.05 7.96 0.28
N TYR A 25 -2.84 8.50 -0.91
CA TYR A 25 -2.88 7.70 -2.14
C TYR A 25 -1.85 6.55 -2.12
N GLU A 26 -0.61 6.83 -1.73
CA GLU A 26 0.44 5.82 -1.60
C GLU A 26 0.10 4.82 -0.49
N PHE A 27 -0.45 5.33 0.61
CA PHE A 27 -0.88 4.52 1.75
C PHE A 27 -1.95 3.50 1.36
N TYR A 28 -3.00 3.91 0.64
CA TYR A 28 -4.09 3.01 0.25
C TYR A 28 -3.61 1.92 -0.71
N TYR A 29 -2.78 2.27 -1.70
CA TYR A 29 -2.19 1.26 -2.58
C TYR A 29 -1.28 0.30 -1.81
N GLY A 30 -0.37 0.82 -0.97
CA GLY A 30 0.51 0.00 -0.17
C GLY A 30 -0.24 -0.91 0.81
N ALA A 31 -1.32 -0.42 1.42
CA ALA A 31 -2.18 -1.20 2.30
C ALA A 31 -2.85 -2.36 1.56
N GLY A 32 -3.36 -2.13 0.35
CA GLY A 32 -3.95 -3.19 -0.48
C GLY A 32 -2.94 -4.28 -0.82
N VAL A 33 -1.71 -3.88 -1.16
CA VAL A 33 -0.60 -4.82 -1.40
C VAL A 33 -0.24 -5.59 -0.12
N ALA A 34 -0.19 -4.93 1.03
CA ALA A 34 0.08 -5.57 2.32
C ALA A 34 -1.01 -6.56 2.73
N GLY A 35 -2.29 -6.23 2.53
CA GLY A 35 -3.42 -7.15 2.74
C GLY A 35 -3.29 -8.39 1.88
N LYS A 36 -2.90 -8.24 0.61
CA LYS A 36 -2.63 -9.35 -0.29
C LYS A 36 -1.47 -10.23 0.17
N ILE A 37 -0.35 -9.62 0.59
CA ILE A 37 0.85 -10.36 1.06
C ILE A 37 0.56 -11.06 2.39
N GLY A 38 -0.09 -10.36 3.32
CA GLY A 38 -0.41 -10.85 4.65
C GLY A 38 -1.61 -11.79 4.71
N GLY A 39 -2.40 -11.89 3.64
CA GLY A 39 -3.56 -12.77 3.57
C GLY A 39 -4.73 -12.32 4.47
N PHE A 40 -4.86 -11.02 4.74
CA PHE A 40 -5.99 -10.47 5.50
C PHE A 40 -6.85 -9.56 4.63
N GLU A 41 -8.13 -9.50 4.94
CA GLU A 41 -9.10 -8.72 4.19
C GLU A 41 -9.15 -7.26 4.67
N ILE A 42 -9.24 -6.34 3.70
CA ILE A 42 -9.42 -4.92 3.94
C ILE A 42 -10.73 -4.49 3.26
N PRO A 43 -11.70 -3.91 3.98
CA PRO A 43 -12.94 -3.40 3.39
C PRO A 43 -12.67 -2.31 2.34
N ASP A 44 -13.42 -2.32 1.24
CA ASP A 44 -13.13 -1.43 0.11
C ASP A 44 -13.44 0.05 0.40
N ASP A 45 -14.38 0.32 1.30
CA ASP A 45 -14.82 1.67 1.68
C ASP A 45 -14.24 2.16 3.02
N ILE A 46 -13.19 1.47 3.52
CA ILE A 46 -12.53 1.78 4.80
C ILE A 46 -11.98 3.21 4.80
N LYS A 47 -12.11 3.92 5.93
CA LYS A 47 -11.58 5.28 6.10
C LYS A 47 -10.10 5.27 6.48
N PRO A 48 -9.35 6.36 6.26
CA PRO A 48 -7.89 6.33 6.42
C PRO A 48 -7.43 5.97 7.85
N LEU A 49 -8.12 6.50 8.86
CA LEU A 49 -7.81 6.22 10.26
C LEU A 49 -8.15 4.76 10.64
N GLU A 50 -9.31 4.26 10.21
CA GLU A 50 -9.70 2.86 10.42
C GLU A 50 -8.74 1.90 9.72
N LEU A 51 -8.26 2.27 8.52
CA LEU A 51 -7.27 1.50 7.78
C LEU A 51 -5.93 1.45 8.52
N ARG A 52 -5.50 2.55 9.14
CA ARG A 52 -4.30 2.59 10.00
C ARG A 52 -4.43 1.62 11.17
N GLU A 53 -5.56 1.67 11.88
CA GLU A 53 -5.82 0.77 13.02
C GLU A 53 -5.82 -0.70 12.60
N LEU A 54 -6.46 -1.02 11.46
CA LEU A 54 -6.46 -2.37 10.91
C LEU A 54 -5.04 -2.84 10.57
N LEU A 55 -4.23 -1.97 9.96
CA LEU A 55 -2.84 -2.29 9.64
C LEU A 55 -1.97 -2.46 10.90
N ASP A 56 -2.17 -1.66 11.96
CA ASP A 56 -1.43 -1.82 13.21
C ASP A 56 -1.67 -3.20 13.85
N GLN A 57 -2.86 -3.77 13.68
CA GLN A 57 -3.18 -5.10 14.21
C GLN A 57 -2.58 -6.26 13.39
N ASN A 58 -2.39 -6.05 12.08
CA ASN A 58 -2.07 -7.14 11.14
C ASN A 58 -0.64 -7.08 10.59
N LEU A 59 -0.01 -5.91 10.49
CA LEU A 59 1.31 -5.76 9.86
C LEU A 59 2.43 -6.52 10.57
N ASP A 60 2.35 -6.69 11.90
CA ASP A 60 3.32 -7.46 12.68
C ASP A 60 3.21 -8.98 12.44
N GLN A 61 2.08 -9.44 11.92
CA GLN A 61 1.82 -10.86 11.66
C GLN A 61 2.28 -11.28 10.26
N ILE A 62 2.55 -10.33 9.37
CA ILE A 62 3.03 -10.60 8.02
C ILE A 62 4.47 -11.11 8.09
N SER A 63 4.71 -12.29 7.51
CA SER A 63 6.06 -12.80 7.28
C SER A 63 6.53 -12.40 5.88
N PRO A 64 7.34 -11.33 5.73
CA PRO A 64 7.81 -10.88 4.42
C PRO A 64 8.74 -11.92 3.78
N ARG A 65 8.60 -12.09 2.47
CA ARG A 65 9.36 -13.07 1.68
C ARG A 65 10.64 -12.51 1.08
N ASP A 66 10.71 -11.19 0.91
CA ASP A 66 11.87 -10.50 0.37
C ASP A 66 12.06 -9.11 0.99
N GLU A 67 13.15 -8.44 0.59
CA GLU A 67 13.50 -7.10 1.07
C GLU A 67 12.46 -6.04 0.68
N LYS A 68 11.74 -6.25 -0.44
CA LYS A 68 10.73 -5.28 -0.94
C LYS A 68 9.47 -5.34 -0.09
N GLU A 69 9.00 -6.55 0.25
CA GLU A 69 7.90 -6.73 1.19
C GLU A 69 8.26 -6.22 2.58
N THR A 70 9.49 -6.50 3.04
CA THR A 70 10.01 -5.97 4.31
C THR A 70 9.97 -4.45 4.33
N TYR A 71 10.43 -3.82 3.23
CA TYR A 71 10.43 -2.36 3.12
C TYR A 71 9.02 -1.78 3.06
N LEU A 72 8.09 -2.41 2.32
CA LEU A 72 6.69 -2.01 2.27
C LEU A 72 6.06 -1.99 3.67
N ILE A 73 6.26 -3.05 4.46
CA ILE A 73 5.75 -3.14 5.84
C ILE A 73 6.35 -2.02 6.70
N HIS A 74 7.66 -1.77 6.57
CA HIS A 74 8.34 -0.69 7.30
C HIS A 74 7.72 0.67 6.98
N ILE A 75 7.66 1.08 5.71
CA ILE A 75 7.14 2.41 5.34
C ILE A 75 5.65 2.55 5.64
N LEU A 76 4.88 1.46 5.62
CA LEU A 76 3.50 1.45 6.09
C LEU A 76 3.42 1.72 7.58
N LYS A 77 4.24 1.09 8.43
CA LYS A 77 4.25 1.32 9.89
C LYS A 77 4.62 2.75 10.26
N GLU A 78 5.48 3.40 9.49
CA GLU A 78 5.90 4.79 9.76
C GLU A 78 4.84 5.82 9.35
N PHE A 79 4.00 5.52 8.36
CA PHE A 79 3.04 6.49 7.85
C PHE A 79 1.84 6.68 8.78
N ARG A 80 1.42 7.93 8.94
CA ARG A 80 0.19 8.32 9.64
C ARG A 80 -0.71 9.09 8.65
N PRO A 81 -1.85 8.51 8.22
CA PRO A 81 -2.75 9.19 7.31
C PRO A 81 -3.50 10.33 8.01
N ASP A 82 -3.95 11.30 7.21
CA ASP A 82 -4.96 12.27 7.64
C ASP A 82 -6.39 11.76 7.33
N GLU A 83 -7.41 12.56 7.61
CA GLU A 83 -8.81 12.18 7.37
C GLU A 83 -9.28 12.33 5.92
N LEU A 84 -8.45 12.88 5.01
CA LEU A 84 -8.84 13.10 3.63
C LEU A 84 -9.07 11.77 2.93
N TYR A 85 -10.24 11.64 2.32
CA TYR A 85 -10.66 10.44 1.65
C TYR A 85 -11.47 10.75 0.40
N ASP A 86 -11.13 10.12 -0.71
CA ASP A 86 -11.86 10.23 -1.97
C ASP A 86 -11.95 8.89 -2.71
N GLY A 87 -12.62 8.89 -3.85
CA GLY A 87 -12.82 7.69 -4.67
C GLY A 87 -11.52 7.11 -5.27
N GLN A 88 -10.49 7.93 -5.48
CA GLN A 88 -9.22 7.44 -6.02
C GLN A 88 -8.43 6.64 -4.99
N MET A 89 -8.57 6.97 -3.70
CA MET A 89 -7.99 6.16 -2.62
C MET A 89 -8.60 4.76 -2.57
N LYS A 90 -9.92 4.64 -2.71
CA LYS A 90 -10.60 3.35 -2.88
C LYS A 90 -10.07 2.60 -4.10
N GLU A 91 -9.97 3.27 -5.24
CA GLU A 91 -9.41 2.67 -6.46
C GLU A 91 -8.00 2.12 -6.23
N LEU A 92 -7.13 2.88 -5.55
CA LEU A 92 -5.77 2.48 -5.23
C LEU A 92 -5.69 1.27 -4.30
N LEU A 93 -6.57 1.19 -3.30
CA LEU A 93 -6.67 0.01 -2.44
C LEU A 93 -7.05 -1.23 -3.25
N LEU A 94 -8.04 -1.12 -4.12
CA LEU A 94 -8.46 -2.21 -5.01
C LEU A 94 -7.34 -2.64 -5.96
N TRP A 95 -6.58 -1.69 -6.50
CA TRP A 95 -5.40 -1.98 -7.32
C TRP A 95 -4.35 -2.76 -6.53
N GLY A 96 -4.07 -2.36 -5.29
CA GLY A 96 -3.13 -3.08 -4.41
C GLY A 96 -3.60 -4.50 -4.10
N LYS A 97 -4.88 -4.68 -3.75
CA LYS A 97 -5.50 -6.00 -3.52
C LYS A 97 -5.42 -6.90 -4.77
N GLY A 98 -5.59 -6.30 -5.94
CA GLY A 98 -5.57 -6.97 -7.24
C GLY A 98 -4.21 -7.07 -7.92
N GLU A 99 -3.12 -6.59 -7.30
CA GLU A 99 -1.85 -6.31 -7.99
C GLU A 99 -1.24 -7.56 -8.66
N GLN A 100 -1.16 -7.59 -9.99
CA GLN A 100 -0.64 -8.73 -10.75
C GLN A 100 0.84 -8.59 -11.10
N TYR A 101 1.32 -7.38 -11.27
CA TYR A 101 2.68 -7.05 -11.71
C TYR A 101 3.47 -6.42 -10.56
N LEU A 102 3.46 -7.11 -9.43
CA LEU A 102 4.10 -6.66 -8.21
C LEU A 102 5.58 -6.35 -8.47
N TRP A 103 6.04 -5.19 -7.99
CA TRP A 103 7.41 -4.67 -8.17
C TRP A 103 7.79 -4.23 -9.60
N SER A 104 6.91 -4.43 -10.59
CA SER A 104 7.11 -3.88 -11.94
C SER A 104 6.50 -2.48 -12.08
N VAL A 105 7.36 -1.51 -12.39
CA VAL A 105 6.95 -0.11 -12.64
C VAL A 105 6.10 -0.02 -13.90
N ASN A 106 6.46 -0.78 -14.94
CA ASN A 106 5.76 -0.81 -16.22
C ASN A 106 4.77 -1.98 -16.25
N ILE A 107 3.55 -1.69 -16.70
CA ILE A 107 2.53 -2.71 -16.97
C ILE A 107 2.65 -3.07 -18.46
N PRO A 108 2.69 -4.37 -18.84
CA PRO A 108 2.67 -4.78 -20.24
C PRO A 108 1.46 -4.18 -20.97
N GLN A 109 1.65 -3.70 -22.20
CA GLN A 109 0.56 -3.25 -23.08
C GLN A 109 -0.26 -4.41 -23.63
#